data_AF-A0AB35ARD1-F1
#
_entry.id   AF-A0AB35ARD1-F1
#
_cell.length_a   1.000
_cell.length_b   1.000
_cell.length_c   1.000
_cell.angle_alpha   90.00
_cell.angle_beta   90.00
_cell.angle_gamma   90.00
#
_symmetry.space_group_name_H-M   'P 1'
#
loop_
_entity.id
_entity.type
_entity.pdbx_description
1 polymer ?
#
loop_
_entity_poly.entity_id
_entity_poly.type
_entity_poly.pdbx_seq_one_letter_code
_entity_poly.pdbx_strand_id
1 'polypeptide(L)'
;MTTFPAQLWTLSQSKQITATTHLVLQALASFQGHRGLFPSHESIAARAGCSVRSVIRALETAYRLGIVERTRQRQRVSGRVCNGPNRYRLIVKPLEQARAAAAHAAQRLRDALARRKQAFLSKCQNGSGLYSQRDIFSYRPRSKSEWLDVIASWAAETPPKPSPG
;
A
#
# COMPACT_ATOMS: atom_id res chain seq x y z
N MET A 1 -27.89 8.94 -20.75
CA MET A 1 -27.00 9.60 -19.77
C MET A 1 -26.91 8.71 -18.53
N THR A 2 -25.71 8.31 -18.11
CA THR A 2 -25.55 7.53 -16.86
C THR A 2 -25.63 8.48 -15.68
N THR A 3 -26.49 8.19 -14.69
CA THR A 3 -26.56 8.97 -13.46
C THR A 3 -25.45 8.56 -12.49
N PHE A 4 -25.01 9.47 -11.62
CA PHE A 4 -23.95 9.17 -10.65
C PHE A 4 -24.24 7.95 -9.76
N PRO A 5 -25.46 7.74 -9.24
CA PRO A 5 -25.81 6.53 -8.48
C PRO A 5 -25.66 5.24 -9.30
N ALA A 6 -26.06 5.26 -10.58
CA ALA A 6 -25.93 4.10 -11.45
C ALA A 6 -24.45 3.74 -11.69
N GLN A 7 -23.59 4.75 -11.87
CA GLN A 7 -22.14 4.54 -11.99
C GLN A 7 -21.54 3.96 -10.71
N LEU A 8 -21.92 4.46 -9.53
CA LEU A 8 -21.47 3.91 -8.24
C LEU A 8 -21.87 2.44 -8.09
N TRP A 9 -23.11 2.10 -8.47
CA TRP A 9 -23.60 0.74 -8.44
C TRP A 9 -22.74 -0.19 -9.31
N THR A 10 -22.45 0.18 -10.56
CA THR A 10 -21.61 -0.63 -11.46
C THR A 10 -20.18 -0.82 -10.93
N LEU A 11 -19.59 0.21 -10.31
CA LEU A 11 -18.27 0.12 -9.71
C LEU A 11 -18.24 -0.80 -8.48
N SER A 12 -19.32 -0.80 -7.69
CA SER A 12 -19.46 -1.69 -6.55
C SER A 12 -19.63 -3.14 -7.00
N GLN A 13 -20.47 -3.39 -8.01
CA GLN A 13 -20.68 -4.72 -8.59
C GLN A 13 -19.40 -5.30 -9.20
N SER A 14 -18.62 -4.47 -9.88
CA SER A 14 -17.32 -4.86 -10.45
C SER A 14 -16.18 -4.99 -9.42
N LYS A 15 -16.47 -4.83 -8.12
CA LYS A 15 -15.51 -4.88 -7.01
C LYS A 15 -14.34 -3.89 -7.17
N GLN A 16 -14.52 -2.81 -7.93
CA GLN A 16 -13.52 -1.75 -8.07
C GLN A 16 -13.52 -0.80 -6.88
N ILE A 17 -14.63 -0.73 -6.14
CA ILE A 17 -14.78 0.05 -4.91
C ILE A 17 -15.31 -0.83 -3.78
N THR A 18 -14.93 -0.50 -2.54
CA THR A 18 -15.46 -1.16 -1.35
C THR A 18 -16.85 -0.66 -0.98
N ALA A 19 -17.61 -1.44 -0.21
CA ALA A 19 -18.92 -1.03 0.31
C ALA A 19 -18.84 0.29 1.11
N THR A 20 -17.78 0.47 1.90
CA THR A 20 -17.52 1.73 2.62
C THR A 20 -17.30 2.91 1.67
N THR A 21 -16.56 2.70 0.58
CA THR A 21 -16.34 3.74 -0.44
C THR A 21 -17.66 4.11 -1.12
N HIS A 22 -18.50 3.14 -1.41
CA HIS A 22 -19.83 3.36 -1.97
C HIS A 22 -20.69 4.27 -1.07
N LEU A 23 -20.79 3.95 0.24
CA LEU A 23 -21.56 4.75 1.20
C LEU A 23 -21.03 6.17 1.34
N VAL A 24 -19.70 6.34 1.37
CA VAL A 24 -19.06 7.67 1.43
C VAL A 24 -19.40 8.50 0.18
N LEU A 25 -19.35 7.91 -1.01
CA LEU A 25 -19.65 8.61 -2.26
C LEU A 25 -21.14 8.94 -2.40
N GLN A 26 -22.01 8.05 -1.93
CA GLN A 26 -23.45 8.29 -1.86
C GLN A 26 -23.78 9.41 -0.87
N ALA A 27 -23.16 9.41 0.32
CA ALA A 27 -23.29 10.49 1.30
C ALA A 27 -22.78 11.81 0.73
N LEU A 28 -21.64 11.79 0.03
CA LEU A 28 -21.09 12.97 -0.63
C LEU A 28 -22.05 13.53 -1.69
N ALA A 29 -22.65 12.67 -2.53
CA ALA A 29 -23.67 13.09 -3.49
C ALA A 29 -24.92 13.69 -2.85
N SER A 30 -25.30 13.24 -1.64
CA SER A 30 -26.43 13.81 -0.91
C SER A 30 -26.25 15.28 -0.51
N PHE A 31 -25.00 15.78 -0.45
CA PHE A 31 -24.68 17.19 -0.17
C PHE A 31 -24.71 18.08 -1.42
N GLN A 32 -25.09 17.56 -2.59
CA GLN A 32 -25.14 18.32 -3.83
C GLN A 32 -26.29 19.35 -3.79
N GLY A 33 -25.94 20.64 -3.70
CA GLY A 33 -26.89 21.76 -3.68
C GLY A 33 -26.45 22.94 -4.56
N HIS A 34 -27.28 23.99 -4.63
CA HIS A 34 -27.14 25.12 -5.57
C HIS A 34 -25.84 25.94 -5.41
N ARG A 35 -25.14 25.82 -4.27
CA ARG A 35 -23.88 26.56 -4.02
C ARG A 35 -22.62 25.74 -4.29
N GLY A 36 -22.72 24.45 -4.62
CA GLY A 36 -21.57 23.54 -4.76
C GLY A 36 -21.39 22.60 -3.57
N LEU A 37 -20.43 21.68 -3.67
CA LEU A 37 -20.27 20.57 -2.74
C LEU A 37 -19.10 20.85 -1.78
N PHE A 38 -19.41 21.37 -0.59
CA PHE A 38 -18.43 21.76 0.44
C PHE A 38 -18.59 21.08 1.83
N PRO A 39 -18.91 19.78 1.92
CA PRO A 39 -18.98 19.12 3.21
C PRO A 39 -17.57 18.97 3.82
N SER A 40 -17.47 19.10 5.14
CA SER A 40 -16.26 18.71 5.88
C SER A 40 -16.13 17.18 5.91
N HIS A 41 -14.92 16.66 6.14
CA HIS A 41 -14.75 15.21 6.28
C HIS A 41 -15.57 14.65 7.46
N GLU A 42 -15.80 15.44 8.50
CA GLU A 42 -16.65 15.07 9.64
C GLU A 42 -18.12 14.98 9.25
N SER A 43 -18.63 15.93 8.46
CA SER A 43 -20.02 15.87 7.97
C SER A 43 -20.25 14.66 7.05
N ILE A 44 -19.27 14.32 6.22
CA ILE A 44 -19.33 13.11 5.37
C ILE A 44 -19.29 11.85 6.25
N ALA A 45 -18.39 11.81 7.23
CA ALA A 45 -18.24 10.70 8.17
C ALA A 45 -19.54 10.42 8.94
N ALA A 46 -20.14 11.48 9.51
CA ALA A 46 -21.40 11.39 10.24
C ALA A 46 -22.54 10.86 9.35
N ARG A 47 -22.62 11.32 8.10
CA ARG A 47 -23.65 10.87 7.15
C ARG A 47 -23.44 9.43 6.67
N ALA A 48 -22.18 9.04 6.44
CA ALA A 48 -21.82 7.71 5.95
C ALA A 48 -21.71 6.65 7.08
N GLY A 49 -21.80 7.06 8.34
CA GLY A 49 -21.66 6.18 9.51
C GLY A 49 -20.24 5.61 9.66
N CYS A 50 -19.21 6.33 9.24
CA CYS A 50 -17.83 5.83 9.24
C CYS A 50 -16.85 6.83 9.84
N SER A 51 -15.64 6.38 10.17
CA SER A 51 -14.61 7.26 10.72
C SER A 51 -14.04 8.23 9.66
N VAL A 52 -13.59 9.40 10.09
CA VAL A 52 -12.95 10.41 9.22
C VAL A 52 -11.79 9.82 8.42
N ARG A 53 -11.00 8.92 9.03
CA ARG A 53 -9.89 8.24 8.34
C ARG A 53 -10.37 7.33 7.22
N SER A 54 -11.53 6.69 7.38
CA SER A 54 -12.15 5.88 6.34
C SER A 54 -12.67 6.75 5.20
N VAL A 55 -13.23 7.93 5.51
CA VAL A 55 -13.61 8.93 4.49
C VAL A 55 -12.40 9.37 3.68
N ILE A 56 -11.28 9.70 4.33
CA ILE A 56 -10.05 10.11 3.63
C ILE A 56 -9.57 9.01 2.68
N ARG A 57 -9.50 7.76 3.15
CA ARG A 57 -9.10 6.61 2.32
C ARG A 57 -10.05 6.38 1.15
N ALA A 58 -11.36 6.48 1.38
CA ALA A 58 -12.39 6.33 0.35
C ALA A 58 -12.35 7.48 -0.69
N LEU A 59 -12.02 8.69 -0.26
CA LEU A 59 -11.80 9.81 -1.18
C LEU A 59 -10.51 9.62 -1.99
N GLU A 60 -9.44 9.12 -1.40
CA GLU A 60 -8.20 8.78 -2.10
C GLU A 60 -8.38 7.67 -3.14
N THR A 61 -9.20 6.65 -2.88
CA THR A 61 -9.56 5.65 -3.89
C THR A 61 -10.39 6.31 -5.00
N ALA A 62 -11.36 7.14 -4.66
CA ALA A 62 -12.18 7.84 -5.64
C ALA A 62 -11.38 8.82 -6.52
N TYR A 63 -10.36 9.51 -5.97
CA TYR A 63 -9.44 10.36 -6.73
C TYR A 63 -8.58 9.54 -7.69
N ARG A 64 -8.07 8.38 -7.25
CA ARG A 64 -7.30 7.47 -8.10
C ARG A 64 -8.12 6.95 -9.29
N LEU A 65 -9.42 6.72 -9.07
CA LEU A 65 -10.36 6.35 -10.12
C LEU A 65 -10.82 7.57 -10.96
N GLY A 66 -10.54 8.79 -10.47
CA GLY A 66 -10.95 10.06 -11.06
C GLY A 66 -12.47 10.23 -11.14
N ILE A 67 -13.20 9.63 -10.19
CA ILE A 67 -14.66 9.76 -10.07
C ILE A 67 -14.99 11.04 -9.30
N VAL A 68 -14.07 11.49 -8.45
CA VAL A 68 -14.17 12.72 -7.68
C VAL A 68 -12.94 13.57 -7.99
N GLU A 69 -13.15 14.88 -8.10
CA GLU A 69 -12.08 15.87 -8.16
C GLU A 69 -12.21 16.78 -6.93
N ARG A 70 -11.07 17.09 -6.29
CA ARG A 70 -11.02 18.02 -5.15
C ARG A 70 -10.30 19.29 -5.56
N THR A 71 -11.00 20.41 -5.48
CA THR A 71 -10.40 21.74 -5.54
C THR A 71 -10.18 22.25 -4.12
N ARG A 72 -8.92 22.42 -3.72
CA ARG A 72 -8.57 23.05 -2.44
C ARG A 72 -8.77 24.56 -2.57
N GLN A 73 -9.69 25.13 -1.79
CA GLN A 73 -9.79 26.58 -1.69
C GLN A 73 -8.85 27.09 -0.59
N ARG A 74 -8.20 28.22 -0.84
CA ARG A 74 -7.47 28.97 0.17
C ARG A 74 -8.24 30.25 0.44
N GLN A 75 -8.44 30.57 1.71
CA GLN A 75 -9.16 31.76 2.13
C GLN A 75 -8.22 32.67 2.91
N ARG A 76 -8.25 33.96 2.62
CA ARG A 76 -7.56 34.95 3.46
C ARG A 76 -8.47 35.32 4.63
N VAL A 77 -7.98 35.08 5.84
CA VAL A 77 -8.67 35.45 7.09
C VAL A 77 -7.66 36.23 7.93
N SER A 78 -7.98 37.48 8.27
CA SER A 78 -7.14 38.35 9.11
C SER A 78 -5.66 38.42 8.65
N GLY A 79 -5.45 38.73 7.37
CA GLY A 79 -4.11 38.86 6.78
C GLY A 79 -3.33 37.55 6.55
N ARG A 80 -3.84 36.40 7.02
CA ARG A 80 -3.20 35.08 6.84
C ARG A 80 -3.95 34.25 5.80
N VAL A 81 -3.21 33.46 5.01
CA VAL A 81 -3.80 32.52 4.05
C VAL A 81 -4.07 31.19 4.76
N CYS A 82 -5.33 30.91 5.02
CA CYS A 82 -5.81 29.69 5.65
C CYS A 82 -6.34 28.70 4.60
N ASN A 83 -6.40 27.43 4.96
CA ASN A 83 -7.13 26.44 4.16
C ASN A 83 -8.63 26.72 4.29
N GLY A 84 -9.30 26.98 3.17
CA GLY A 84 -10.76 27.12 3.11
C GLY A 84 -11.45 25.76 3.01
N PRO A 85 -12.80 25.74 3.00
CA PRO A 85 -13.57 24.52 2.81
C PRO A 85 -13.22 23.85 1.47
N ASN A 86 -13.11 22.53 1.48
CA ASN A 86 -12.80 21.77 0.27
C ASN A 86 -13.99 21.81 -0.68
N ARG A 87 -13.74 22.08 -1.97
CA ARG A 87 -14.75 21.94 -3.01
C ARG A 87 -14.58 20.59 -3.69
N TYR A 88 -15.64 19.79 -3.68
CA TYR A 88 -15.67 18.52 -4.39
C TYR A 88 -16.47 18.66 -5.68
N ARG A 89 -16.01 17.98 -6.73
CA ARG A 89 -16.73 17.82 -7.99
C ARG A 89 -16.90 16.34 -8.27
N LEU A 90 -18.14 15.94 -8.51
CA LEU A 90 -18.46 14.58 -8.93
C LEU A 90 -18.35 14.50 -10.45
N ILE A 91 -17.50 13.61 -10.94
CA ILE A 91 -17.28 13.38 -12.36
C ILE A 91 -18.03 12.10 -12.73
N VAL A 92 -19.09 12.26 -13.50
CA VAL A 92 -19.73 11.13 -14.16
C VAL A 92 -18.86 10.73 -15.34
N LYS A 93 -18.13 9.63 -15.21
CA LYS A 93 -17.33 9.08 -16.31
C LYS A 93 -18.18 8.04 -17.03
N PRO A 94 -18.21 8.05 -18.38
CA PRO A 94 -18.74 6.90 -19.09
C PRO A 94 -17.87 5.68 -18.74
N LEU A 95 -18.54 4.60 -18.33
CA LEU A 95 -17.94 3.38 -17.77
C LEU A 95 -16.77 2.84 -18.61
N GLU A 96 -16.89 2.94 -19.93
CA GLU A 96 -15.89 2.48 -20.89
C GLU A 96 -14.58 3.26 -20.82
N GLN A 97 -14.63 4.58 -20.61
CA GLN A 97 -13.41 5.38 -20.43
C GLN A 97 -12.73 5.08 -19.09
N ALA A 98 -13.51 4.76 -18.04
CA ALA A 98 -12.95 4.36 -16.76
C ALA A 98 -12.25 2.99 -16.84
N ARG A 99 -12.86 2.02 -17.55
CA ARG A 99 -12.28 0.70 -17.82
C ARG A 99 -10.99 0.81 -18.62
N ALA A 100 -10.98 1.59 -19.70
CA ALA A 100 -9.80 1.81 -20.52
C ALA A 100 -8.65 2.46 -19.72
N ALA A 101 -8.95 3.48 -18.92
CA ALA A 101 -7.94 4.14 -18.09
C ALA A 101 -7.35 3.21 -17.01
N ALA A 102 -8.19 2.40 -16.36
CA ALA A 102 -7.75 1.44 -15.35
C ALA A 102 -6.88 0.33 -15.97
N ALA A 103 -7.27 -0.19 -17.14
CA ALA A 103 -6.48 -1.18 -17.87
C ALA A 103 -5.09 -0.62 -18.25
N HIS A 104 -5.04 0.60 -18.77
CA HIS A 104 -3.78 1.26 -19.12
C HIS A 104 -2.89 1.50 -17.89
N ALA A 105 -3.46 1.93 -16.77
CA ALA A 105 -2.71 2.13 -15.52
C ALA A 105 -2.13 0.82 -14.97
N ALA A 106 -2.90 -0.27 -15.00
CA ALA A 106 -2.44 -1.60 -14.60
C ALA A 106 -1.30 -2.09 -15.51
N GLN A 107 -1.41 -1.84 -16.81
CA GLN A 107 -0.36 -2.19 -17.77
C GLN A 107 0.95 -1.46 -17.47
N ARG A 108 0.92 -0.13 -17.25
CA ARG A 108 2.14 0.62 -16.87
C ARG A 108 2.79 0.09 -15.60
N LEU A 109 2.00 -0.36 -14.64
CA LEU A 109 2.48 -0.94 -13.39
C LEU A 109 3.20 -2.27 -13.65
N ARG A 110 2.59 -3.15 -14.46
CA ARG A 110 3.22 -4.40 -14.90
C ARG A 110 4.53 -4.13 -15.63
N ASP A 111 4.54 -3.18 -16.56
CA ASP A 111 5.74 -2.83 -17.32
C ASP A 111 6.85 -2.27 -16.42
N ALA A 112 6.50 -1.43 -15.43
CA ALA A 112 7.46 -0.92 -14.47
C ALA A 112 8.06 -2.03 -13.59
N LEU A 113 7.24 -2.99 -13.16
CA LEU A 113 7.69 -4.16 -12.41
C LEU A 113 8.57 -5.08 -13.28
N ALA A 114 8.20 -5.28 -14.55
CA ALA A 114 8.99 -6.06 -15.50
C ALA A 114 10.37 -5.41 -15.74
N ARG A 115 10.42 -4.09 -15.96
CA ARG A 115 11.68 -3.33 -16.05
C ARG A 115 12.54 -3.48 -14.80
N ARG A 116 11.93 -3.39 -13.61
CA ARG A 116 12.63 -3.56 -12.33
C ARG A 116 13.18 -4.98 -12.17
N LYS A 117 12.42 -6.00 -12.56
CA LYS A 117 12.85 -7.40 -12.56
C LYS A 117 14.02 -7.61 -13.52
N GLN A 118 13.93 -7.07 -14.74
CA GLN A 118 14.97 -7.20 -15.74
C GLN A 118 16.28 -6.50 -15.33
N ALA A 119 16.18 -5.29 -14.77
CA ALA A 119 17.33 -4.56 -14.21
C ALA A 119 17.98 -5.28 -13.02
N PHE A 120 17.19 -6.00 -12.22
CA PHE A 120 17.72 -6.85 -11.14
C PHE A 120 18.49 -8.05 -11.71
N LEU A 121 17.91 -8.77 -12.66
CA LEU A 121 18.55 -9.92 -13.30
C LEU A 121 19.82 -9.53 -14.07
N SER A 122 19.83 -8.40 -14.78
CA SER A 122 21.02 -7.92 -15.50
C SER A 122 22.15 -7.54 -14.55
N LYS A 123 21.85 -6.98 -13.37
CA LYS A 123 22.85 -6.72 -12.33
C LYS A 123 23.48 -8.00 -11.78
N CYS A 124 22.70 -9.08 -11.64
CA CYS A 124 23.23 -10.37 -11.21
C CYS A 124 24.15 -11.01 -12.27
N GLN A 125 23.88 -10.80 -13.56
CA GLN A 125 24.72 -11.32 -14.64
C GLN A 125 26.03 -10.54 -14.80
N ASN A 126 26.01 -9.22 -14.61
CA ASN A 126 27.22 -8.39 -14.71
C ASN A 126 28.10 -8.43 -13.44
N GLY A 127 27.59 -9.00 -12.34
CA GLY A 127 28.32 -9.21 -11.08
C GLY A 127 29.16 -10.50 -11.05
N SER A 128 29.15 -11.33 -12.10
CA SER A 128 29.99 -12.53 -12.18
C SER A 128 31.45 -12.23 -12.55
N GLY A 129 31.85 -10.96 -12.55
CA GLY A 129 33.26 -10.56 -12.56
C GLY A 129 33.91 -10.85 -11.21
N LEU A 130 34.51 -12.03 -11.08
CA LEU A 130 35.63 -12.34 -10.17
C LEU A 130 35.56 -11.69 -8.78
N TYR A 131 34.58 -12.07 -7.98
CA TYR A 131 34.82 -12.17 -6.54
C TYR A 131 34.42 -13.57 -6.11
N SER A 132 35.39 -14.48 -6.21
CA SER A 132 35.39 -15.71 -5.43
C SER A 132 35.35 -15.28 -3.98
N GLN A 133 34.13 -15.20 -3.44
CA GLN A 133 33.89 -15.01 -2.03
C GLN A 133 34.43 -16.28 -1.39
N ARG A 134 35.70 -16.23 -0.95
CA ARG A 134 36.29 -17.29 -0.15
C ARG A 134 35.31 -17.59 0.98
N ASP A 135 34.94 -18.86 1.11
CA ASP A 135 34.08 -19.41 2.15
C ASP A 135 34.33 -18.71 3.50
N ILE A 136 33.48 -17.75 3.84
CA ILE A 136 33.46 -17.13 5.19
C ILE A 136 32.99 -18.19 6.21
N PHE A 137 32.34 -19.26 5.73
CA PHE A 137 31.98 -20.42 6.51
C PHE A 137 32.60 -21.68 5.91
N SER A 138 33.91 -21.85 6.10
CA SER A 138 34.55 -23.16 6.06
C SER A 138 34.14 -24.00 7.28
N TYR A 139 32.83 -24.15 7.52
CA TYR A 139 32.30 -25.07 8.51
C TYR A 139 32.12 -26.42 7.84
N ARG A 140 33.09 -27.31 8.02
CA ARG A 140 32.91 -28.74 7.73
C ARG A 140 31.99 -29.31 8.81
N PRO A 141 30.78 -29.79 8.47
CA PRO A 141 29.92 -30.41 9.47
C PRO A 141 30.65 -31.61 10.08
N ARG A 142 30.86 -31.58 11.39
CA ARG A 142 31.51 -32.68 12.10
C ARG A 142 30.65 -33.94 12.05
N SER A 143 31.27 -35.07 11.77
CA SER A 143 30.58 -36.35 11.79
C SER A 143 30.20 -36.74 13.23
N LYS A 144 29.25 -37.67 13.38
CA LYS A 144 28.81 -38.13 14.71
C LYS A 144 29.99 -38.64 15.57
N SER A 145 30.98 -39.31 14.98
CA SER A 145 32.16 -39.80 15.70
C SER A 145 33.06 -38.66 16.19
N GLU A 146 33.28 -37.63 15.36
CA GLU A 146 34.05 -36.44 15.77
C GLU A 146 33.39 -35.70 16.93
N TRP A 147 32.05 -35.73 17.03
CA TRP A 147 31.33 -35.20 18.19
C TRP A 147 31.55 -36.03 19.47
N LEU A 148 31.59 -37.35 19.34
CA LEU A 148 31.82 -38.24 20.49
C LEU A 148 33.25 -38.09 21.03
N ASP A 149 34.25 -37.94 20.15
CA ASP A 149 35.64 -37.73 20.55
C ASP A 149 35.83 -36.41 21.33
N VAL A 150 35.13 -35.34 20.91
CA VAL A 150 35.14 -34.05 21.62
C VAL A 150 34.54 -34.18 23.02
N ILE A 151 33.41 -34.88 23.14
CA ILE A 151 32.77 -35.13 24.43
C ILE A 151 33.68 -35.98 25.34
N ALA A 152 34.36 -36.98 24.77
CA ALA A 152 35.31 -37.82 25.51
C ALA A 152 36.53 -37.03 25.99
N SER A 153 36.99 -36.04 25.22
CA SER A 153 38.12 -35.19 25.62
C SER A 153 37.85 -34.38 26.89
N TRP A 154 36.60 -33.97 27.15
CA TRP A 154 36.19 -33.30 28.38
C TRP A 154 36.21 -34.21 29.61
N ALA A 155 36.08 -35.53 29.42
CA ALA A 155 36.14 -36.49 30.51
C ALA A 155 37.57 -36.84 30.94
N ALA A 156 38.58 -36.54 30.10
CA ALA A 156 39.99 -36.79 30.41
C ALA A 156 40.62 -35.71 31.32
N GLU A 157 39.95 -34.56 31.49
CA GLU A 157 40.43 -33.40 32.26
C GLU A 157 39.90 -33.37 33.71
N THR A 158 39.66 -34.52 34.33
CA THR A 158 39.47 -34.57 35.79
C THR A 158 40.83 -34.52 36.50
N PRO A 159 41.13 -33.50 37.33
CA PRO A 159 42.38 -33.44 38.08
C PRO A 159 42.48 -34.61 39.08
N PRO A 160 43.69 -35.12 39.38
CA PRO A 160 43.86 -36.25 40.29
C PRO A 160 43.36 -35.89 41.69
N LYS A 161 42.53 -36.78 42.27
CA LYS A 161 42.05 -36.68 43.65
C LYS A 161 43.24 -36.65 44.63
N PRO A 162 43.25 -35.76 45.63
CA PRO A 162 44.27 -35.80 46.68
C PRO A 162 44.10 -37.08 47.52
N SER A 163 45.21 -37.80 47.72
CA SER A 163 45.29 -39.00 48.56
C SER A 163 44.95 -38.67 50.02
N PRO A 164 44.15 -39.51 50.70
CA PRO A 164 43.86 -39.33 52.12
C PRO A 164 45.07 -39.75 52.96
N GLY A 165 45.53 -38.85 53.83
CA GLY A 165 46.36 -39.15 55.00
C GLY A 165 45.50 -39.37 56.24
#